data_AF-A0A2N2G2K8-F1
#
_entry.id   AF-A0A2N2G2K8-F1
#
_cell.length_a   1.000
_cell.length_b   1.000
_cell.length_c   1.000
_cell.angle_alpha   90.00
_cell.angle_beta   90.00
_cell.angle_gamma   90.00
#
_symmetry.space_group_name_H-M   'P 1'
#
loop_
_entity.id
_entity.type
_entity.pdbx_description
1 polymer ?
#
loop_
_entity_poly.entity_id
_entity_poly.type
_entity_poly.pdbx_seq_one_letter_code
_entity_poly.pdbx_strand_id
1 'polypeptide(L)'
;RGNFRLNNFIHSDIFAAKLKVDHKPYPTKEDIQNFAIEQNLGTIFMVIENKVFIIDTKTFAILESYAVNYEKAEATMPFYTRVEEIEDSIFNLSFFDFFSADKNLSYDDYYKRILGIK
;
A
#
# COMPACT_ATOMS: atom_id res chain seq x y z
N ARG A 1 -1.80 20.67 5.64
CA ARG A 1 -2.76 20.43 4.52
C ARG A 1 -2.57 21.36 3.31
N GLY A 2 -1.87 22.50 3.38
CA GLY A 2 -1.67 23.41 2.23
C GLY A 2 -0.70 22.90 1.15
N ASN A 3 0.33 22.14 1.54
CA ASN A 3 1.49 21.84 0.69
C ASN A 3 1.23 20.88 -0.48
N PHE A 4 0.07 20.21 -0.54
CA PHE A 4 -0.24 19.22 -1.58
C PHE A 4 -1.50 19.56 -2.39
N ARG A 5 -2.04 20.77 -2.23
CA ARG A 5 -3.29 21.19 -2.91
C ARG A 5 -3.16 21.23 -4.44
N LEU A 6 -1.93 21.37 -4.94
CA LEU A 6 -1.64 21.43 -6.38
C LEU A 6 -1.19 20.06 -6.94
N ASN A 7 -1.14 19.02 -6.09
CA ASN A 7 -0.79 17.68 -6.56
C ASN A 7 -2.01 17.01 -7.21
N ASN A 8 -1.76 16.33 -8.33
CA ASN A 8 -2.72 15.42 -8.92
C ASN A 8 -2.52 14.04 -8.30
N PHE A 9 -3.58 13.47 -7.73
CA PHE A 9 -3.57 12.15 -7.13
C PHE A 9 -4.32 11.15 -8.00
N ILE A 10 -3.76 9.96 -8.14
CA ILE A 10 -4.50 8.80 -8.63
C ILE A 10 -5.12 8.05 -7.46
N HIS A 11 -6.24 7.38 -7.68
CA HIS A 11 -6.88 6.58 -6.64
C HIS A 11 -6.09 5.30 -6.36
N SER A 12 -5.94 4.92 -5.09
CA SER A 12 -5.19 3.71 -4.68
C SER A 12 -5.76 2.42 -5.28
N ASP A 13 -7.07 2.36 -5.51
CA ASP A 13 -7.71 1.17 -6.08
C ASP A 13 -7.30 0.91 -7.53
N ILE A 14 -6.74 1.89 -8.26
CA ILE A 14 -6.14 1.65 -9.57
C ILE A 14 -4.94 0.71 -9.43
N PHE A 15 -4.11 0.94 -8.40
CA PHE A 15 -3.00 0.03 -8.09
C PHE A 15 -3.52 -1.34 -7.65
N ALA A 16 -4.55 -1.38 -6.80
CA ALA A 16 -5.19 -2.63 -6.39
C ALA A 16 -5.69 -3.46 -7.57
N ALA A 17 -6.32 -2.80 -8.56
CA ALA A 17 -6.80 -3.45 -9.78
C ALA A 17 -5.63 -4.02 -10.61
N LYS A 18 -4.50 -3.30 -10.71
CA LYS A 18 -3.29 -3.80 -11.38
C LYS A 18 -2.73 -5.04 -10.67
N LEU A 19 -2.58 -4.96 -9.35
CA LEU A 19 -2.11 -6.07 -8.53
C LEU A 19 -3.00 -7.31 -8.66
N LYS A 20 -4.31 -7.09 -8.81
CA LYS A 20 -5.26 -8.14 -9.09
C LYS A 20 -5.02 -8.83 -10.42
N VAL A 21 -4.92 -8.07 -11.50
CA VAL A 21 -4.64 -8.60 -12.84
C VAL A 21 -3.30 -9.34 -12.87
N ASP A 22 -2.30 -8.83 -12.15
CA ASP A 22 -0.95 -9.41 -12.09
C ASP A 22 -0.83 -10.58 -11.12
N HIS A 23 -1.88 -10.90 -10.35
CA HIS A 23 -1.85 -11.89 -9.27
C HIS A 23 -0.74 -11.62 -8.23
N LYS A 24 -0.54 -10.34 -7.89
CA LYS A 24 0.47 -9.84 -6.95
C LYS A 24 -0.18 -9.27 -5.69
N PRO A 25 -0.67 -10.12 -4.78
CA PRO A 25 -1.33 -9.66 -3.55
C PRO A 25 -0.40 -8.89 -2.60
N TYR A 26 0.90 -9.15 -2.71
CA TYR A 26 1.96 -8.58 -1.89
C TYR A 26 2.95 -7.87 -2.80
N PRO A 27 2.68 -6.61 -3.17
CA PRO A 27 3.56 -5.88 -4.05
C PRO A 27 4.92 -5.68 -3.39
N THR A 28 5.97 -6.10 -4.08
CA THR A 28 7.34 -5.78 -3.70
C THR A 28 7.62 -4.29 -3.93
N LYS A 29 8.75 -3.81 -3.40
CA LYS A 29 9.27 -2.48 -3.75
C LYS A 29 9.31 -2.27 -5.27
N GLU A 30 9.81 -3.26 -6.02
CA GLU A 30 9.93 -3.19 -7.48
C GLU A 30 8.56 -3.06 -8.16
N ASP A 31 7.54 -3.80 -7.69
CA ASP A 31 6.18 -3.72 -8.24
C ASP A 31 5.59 -2.31 -8.08
N ILE A 32 5.79 -1.71 -6.90
CA ILE A 32 5.35 -0.34 -6.61
C ILE A 32 6.07 0.67 -7.52
N GLN A 33 7.39 0.50 -7.71
CA GLN A 33 8.19 1.38 -8.56
C GLN A 33 7.82 1.25 -10.04
N ASN A 34 7.59 0.03 -10.53
CA ASN A 34 7.15 -0.22 -11.90
C ASN A 34 5.78 0.42 -12.17
N PHE A 35 4.82 0.23 -11.26
CA PHE A 35 3.52 0.89 -11.36
C PHE A 35 3.65 2.43 -11.34
N ALA A 36 4.51 2.98 -10.49
CA ALA A 36 4.76 4.40 -10.45
C ALA A 36 5.36 4.93 -11.78
N ILE A 37 6.25 4.17 -12.43
CA ILE A 37 6.78 4.52 -13.75
C ILE A 37 5.67 4.48 -14.81
N GLU A 38 4.87 3.40 -14.84
CA GLU A 38 3.75 3.24 -15.78
C GLU A 38 2.72 4.37 -15.68
N GLN A 39 2.44 4.83 -14.45
CA GLN A 39 1.45 5.88 -14.18
C GLN A 39 2.08 7.28 -14.08
N ASN A 40 3.38 7.42 -14.34
CA ASN A 40 4.14 8.68 -14.24
C ASN A 40 3.97 9.40 -12.88
N LEU A 41 4.10 8.64 -11.78
CA LEU A 41 3.98 9.14 -10.41
C LEU A 41 5.34 9.53 -9.85
N GLY A 42 5.44 10.74 -9.27
CA GLY A 42 6.65 11.21 -8.60
C GLY A 42 6.72 10.88 -7.11
N THR A 43 5.57 10.72 -6.44
CA THR A 43 5.52 10.44 -4.99
C THR A 43 4.39 9.46 -4.65
N ILE A 44 4.59 8.68 -3.58
CA ILE A 44 3.57 7.81 -2.98
C ILE A 44 3.37 8.21 -1.53
N PHE A 45 2.12 8.17 -1.10
CA PHE A 45 1.70 8.43 0.27
C PHE A 45 1.24 7.11 0.86
N MET A 46 1.98 6.57 1.82
CA MET A 46 1.61 5.36 2.55
C MET A 46 1.19 5.70 3.96
N VAL A 47 0.04 5.17 4.39
CA VAL A 47 -0.40 5.24 5.78
C VAL A 47 -0.11 3.90 6.42
N ILE A 48 0.72 3.91 7.45
CA ILE A 48 1.09 2.72 8.20
C ILE A 48 0.86 3.06 9.67
N GLU A 49 0.03 2.27 10.34
CA GLU A 49 -0.51 2.59 11.67
C GLU A 49 -1.10 4.02 11.69
N ASN A 50 -0.50 4.92 12.46
CA ASN A 50 -0.89 6.30 12.66
C ASN A 50 0.11 7.30 12.05
N LYS A 51 0.87 6.89 11.04
CA LYS A 51 1.85 7.74 10.39
C LYS A 51 1.69 7.70 8.88
N VAL A 52 1.78 8.88 8.25
CA VAL A 52 1.88 8.98 6.80
C VAL A 52 3.34 9.14 6.43
N PHE A 53 3.77 8.35 5.45
CA PHE A 53 5.09 8.40 4.82
C PHE A 53 4.93 8.91 3.39
N ILE A 54 5.65 9.98 3.06
CA ILE A 54 5.78 10.48 1.69
C ILE A 54 7.08 9.94 1.12
N ILE A 55 6.98 9.20 0.03
CA ILE A 55 8.09 8.44 -0.54
C ILE A 55 8.32 8.90 -1.97
N ASP A 56 9.60 9.10 -2.32
CA ASP A 56 10.03 9.29 -3.70
C ASP A 56 9.92 7.97 -4.47
N THR A 57 9.20 7.94 -5.59
CA THR A 57 8.90 6.68 -6.30
C THR A 57 10.14 6.08 -6.97
N LYS A 58 11.11 6.90 -7.36
CA LYS A 58 12.29 6.44 -8.10
C LYS A 58 13.35 5.79 -7.21
N THR A 59 13.59 6.38 -6.04
CA THR A 59 14.61 5.90 -5.08
C THR A 59 13.99 5.09 -3.95
N PHE A 60 12.68 5.27 -3.72
CA PHE A 60 11.95 4.75 -2.57
C PHE A 60 12.42 5.34 -1.24
N ALA A 61 13.08 6.51 -1.28
CA ALA A 61 13.48 7.24 -0.11
C ALA A 61 12.26 7.90 0.56
N ILE A 62 12.21 7.86 1.89
CA ILE A 62 11.24 8.62 2.67
C ILE A 62 11.64 10.09 2.63
N LEU A 63 10.82 10.92 2.01
CA LEU A 63 11.03 12.36 1.90
C LEU A 63 10.55 13.10 3.14
N GLU A 64 9.43 12.65 3.71
CA GLU A 64 8.80 13.25 4.89
C GLU A 64 7.88 12.25 5.59
N SER A 65 7.66 12.43 6.89
CA SER A 65 6.67 11.66 7.62
C SER A 65 5.95 12.49 8.68
N TYR A 66 4.65 12.28 8.86
CA TYR A 66 3.86 12.98 9.86
C TYR A 66 2.91 12.03 10.57
N ALA A 67 2.80 12.22 11.89
CA ALA A 67 1.79 11.52 12.68
C ALA A 67 0.40 12.03 12.29
N VAL A 68 -0.55 11.12 12.20
CA VAL A 68 -1.96 11.40 11.97
C VAL A 68 -2.78 10.83 13.13
N ASN A 69 -3.50 11.73 13.80
CA ASN A 69 -4.48 11.33 14.79
C ASN A 69 -5.76 10.89 14.06
N TYR A 70 -5.90 9.60 13.85
CA TYR A 70 -7.16 8.98 13.50
C TYR A 70 -7.33 7.75 14.39
N GLU A 71 -8.51 7.60 14.97
CA GLU A 71 -8.84 6.41 15.74
C GLU A 71 -9.20 5.31 14.75
N LYS A 72 -8.29 4.36 14.57
CA LYS A 72 -8.57 3.14 13.80
C LYS A 72 -9.04 2.08 14.77
N ALA A 73 -10.32 1.74 14.73
CA ALA A 73 -10.86 0.65 15.54
C ALA A 73 -10.33 -0.73 15.09
N GLU A 74 -10.00 -0.88 13.81
CA GLU A 74 -9.59 -2.17 13.21
C GLU A 74 -8.56 -2.00 12.09
N ALA A 75 -7.65 -2.98 11.93
CA ALA A 75 -6.69 -3.00 10.84
C ALA A 75 -7.40 -3.13 9.48
N THR A 76 -7.43 -2.04 8.70
CA THR A 76 -8.01 -2.03 7.35
C THR A 76 -6.96 -2.39 6.31
N MET A 77 -7.36 -3.24 5.37
CA MET A 77 -6.58 -3.55 4.16
C MET A 77 -6.20 -2.27 3.41
N PRO A 78 -5.02 -2.22 2.77
CA PRO A 78 -4.51 -1.02 2.08
C PRO A 78 -5.30 -0.61 0.83
N PHE A 79 -6.22 -1.45 0.35
CA PHE A 79 -7.02 -1.20 -0.85
C PHE A 79 -8.51 -1.40 -0.54
N TYR A 80 -9.33 -0.41 -0.90
CA TYR A 80 -10.77 -0.48 -0.75
C TYR A 80 -11.34 -1.22 -1.95
N THR A 81 -11.32 -2.54 -1.96
CA THR A 81 -12.00 -3.26 -3.05
C THR A 81 -13.51 -3.17 -2.85
N ARG A 82 -14.13 -2.07 -3.30
CA ARG A 82 -15.60 -1.93 -3.49
C ARG A 82 -16.10 -2.74 -4.70
N VAL A 83 -15.44 -3.84 -5.02
CA VAL A 83 -15.75 -4.65 -6.21
C VAL A 83 -16.29 -5.97 -5.69
N GLU A 84 -17.62 -6.05 -5.59
CA GLU A 84 -18.40 -7.12 -4.93
C GLU A 84 -18.23 -8.54 -5.55
N GLU A 85 -17.57 -8.72 -6.69
CA GLU A 85 -17.74 -9.97 -7.48
C GLU A 85 -16.47 -10.59 -8.09
N ILE A 86 -15.26 -10.32 -7.60
CA ILE A 86 -14.08 -10.88 -8.30
C ILE A 86 -13.27 -11.79 -7.39
N GLU A 87 -13.42 -13.10 -7.61
CA GLU A 87 -12.70 -14.25 -7.04
C GLU A 87 -11.88 -13.94 -5.78
N ASP A 88 -12.59 -13.86 -4.66
CA ASP A 88 -11.99 -13.90 -3.32
C ASP A 88 -11.05 -15.11 -3.16
N SER A 89 -11.27 -16.21 -3.88
CA SER A 89 -10.53 -17.47 -3.69
C SER A 89 -9.00 -17.32 -3.77
N ILE A 90 -8.43 -16.77 -4.85
CA ILE A 90 -6.96 -16.80 -5.06
C ILE A 90 -6.24 -15.75 -4.23
N PHE A 91 -6.84 -14.56 -4.11
CA PHE A 91 -6.39 -13.55 -3.18
C PHE A 91 -6.51 -14.14 -1.76
N ASN A 92 -7.71 -14.41 -1.25
CA ASN A 92 -7.87 -14.86 0.13
C ASN A 92 -7.04 -16.11 0.48
N LEU A 93 -6.86 -17.11 -0.41
CA LEU A 93 -5.96 -18.25 -0.19
C LEU A 93 -4.48 -17.85 -0.06
N SER A 94 -3.93 -17.10 -1.03
CA SER A 94 -2.54 -16.63 -0.97
C SER A 94 -2.31 -15.76 0.27
N PHE A 95 -3.35 -15.07 0.73
CA PHE A 95 -3.28 -14.20 1.89
C PHE A 95 -3.34 -14.96 3.21
N PHE A 96 -4.30 -15.88 3.32
CA PHE A 96 -4.41 -16.77 4.47
C PHE A 96 -3.14 -17.60 4.58
N ASP A 97 -2.63 -18.22 3.52
CA ASP A 97 -1.44 -19.09 3.59
C ASP A 97 -0.18 -18.35 4.08
N PHE A 98 0.04 -17.09 3.65
CA PHE A 98 1.21 -16.31 4.08
C PHE A 98 1.11 -15.79 5.53
N PHE A 99 -0.04 -15.22 5.92
CA PHE A 99 -0.23 -14.68 7.27
C PHE A 99 -0.59 -15.75 8.32
N SER A 100 -1.10 -16.92 7.91
CA SER A 100 -1.33 -18.04 8.83
C SER A 100 -0.06 -18.87 9.09
N ALA A 101 0.90 -18.87 8.16
CA ALA A 101 2.24 -19.42 8.38
C ALA A 101 3.03 -18.65 9.45
N ASP A 102 2.81 -17.33 9.55
CA ASP A 102 3.45 -16.46 10.52
C ASP A 102 2.38 -15.66 11.26
N LYS A 103 1.78 -16.27 12.30
CA LYS A 103 0.55 -15.83 13.03
C LYS A 103 0.55 -14.39 13.57
N ASN A 104 1.63 -13.63 13.41
CA ASN A 104 1.86 -12.31 13.97
C ASN A 104 2.20 -11.21 12.95
N LEU A 105 2.26 -11.50 11.64
CA LEU A 105 2.56 -10.45 10.65
C LEU A 105 1.30 -9.68 10.27
N SER A 106 1.26 -8.38 10.55
CA SER A 106 0.24 -7.48 10.01
C SER A 106 0.67 -6.88 8.67
N TYR A 107 -0.27 -6.26 7.94
CA TYR A 107 0.06 -5.45 6.76
C TYR A 107 1.04 -4.34 7.07
N ASP A 108 0.86 -3.71 8.22
CA ASP A 108 1.71 -2.64 8.67
C ASP A 108 3.14 -3.17 8.83
N ASP A 109 3.34 -4.38 9.38
CA ASP A 109 4.66 -5.00 9.48
C ASP A 109 5.30 -5.29 8.11
N TYR A 110 4.51 -5.75 7.14
CA TYR A 110 5.00 -5.97 5.77
C TYR A 110 5.47 -4.67 5.13
N TYR A 111 4.65 -3.61 5.16
CA TYR A 111 5.03 -2.33 4.55
C TYR A 111 6.11 -1.59 5.35
N LYS A 112 6.21 -1.80 6.68
CA LYS A 112 7.35 -1.36 7.48
C LYS A 112 8.65 -1.98 6.97
N ARG A 113 8.65 -3.30 6.68
CA ARG A 113 9.80 -3.99 6.11
C ARG A 113 10.18 -3.45 4.72
N ILE A 114 9.19 -3.23 3.84
CA ILE A 114 9.44 -2.64 2.51
C ILE A 114 10.08 -1.26 2.62
N LEU A 115 9.63 -0.45 3.59
CA LEU A 115 10.17 0.88 3.84
C LEU A 115 11.46 0.91 4.66
N GLY A 116 11.89 -0.22 5.22
CA GLY A 116 13.06 -0.28 6.10
C GLY A 116 12.89 0.47 7.42
N ILE A 117 11.65 0.59 7.90
CA ILE A 117 11.31 1.25 9.18
C ILE A 117 11.03 0.18 10.26
N LYS A 118 11.29 0.54 11.52
CA LYS A 118 11.09 -0.34 12.69
C LYS A 118 9.66 -0.26 13.21
#